data_AF-A0A6J5CA28-F1
#
_entry.id   AF-A0A6J5CA28-F1
#
_cell.length_a   1.000
_cell.length_b   1.000
_cell.length_c   1.000
_cell.angle_alpha   90.00
_cell.angle_beta   90.00
_cell.angle_gamma   90.00
#
_symmetry.space_group_name_H-M   'P 1'
#
loop_
_entity.id
_entity.type
_entity.pdbx_description
1 polymer ?
#
loop_
_entity_poly.entity_id
_entity_poly.type
_entity_poly.pdbx_seq_one_letter_code
_entity_poly.pdbx_strand_id
1 'polypeptide(L)' 'MQTDPTIDPIADPANEPLDAPEEQPRPLPGTPPETDPLAPGSSPEDEDALGRSQNKS' A
#
# COMPACT_ATOMS: atom_id res chain seq x y z
N MET A 1 -12.12 -11.05 18.62
CA MET A 1 -12.61 -9.85 19.34
C MET A 1 -14.09 -9.75 19.03
N GLN A 2 -14.97 -10.07 19.98
CA GLN A 2 -16.42 -9.85 19.82
C GLN A 2 -16.72 -8.54 20.55
N THR A 3 -17.27 -7.56 19.84
CA THR A 3 -17.70 -6.28 20.43
C THR A 3 -18.99 -6.48 21.22
N ASP A 4 -19.18 -5.69 22.28
CA ASP A 4 -20.40 -5.74 23.07
C ASP A 4 -21.59 -5.32 22.18
N PRO A 5 -22.66 -6.13 22.05
CA PRO A 5 -23.79 -5.85 21.16
C PRO A 5 -24.64 -4.65 21.59
N THR A 6 -24.41 -4.09 22.78
CA THR A 6 -25.01 -2.82 23.23
C THR A 6 -24.30 -1.61 22.63
N ILE A 7 -23.08 -1.79 22.13
CA ILE A 7 -22.32 -0.74 21.45
C ILE A 7 -22.78 -0.70 20.00
N ASP A 8 -23.36 0.44 19.62
CA ASP A 8 -23.69 0.72 18.23
C ASP A 8 -22.38 0.83 17.43
N PRO A 9 -22.14 -0.05 16.44
CA PRO A 9 -20.90 -0.02 15.67
C PRO A 9 -20.70 1.30 14.92
N ILE A 10 -21.77 2.06 14.62
CA ILE A 10 -21.65 3.37 13.96
C ILE A 10 -21.17 4.44 14.94
N ALA A 11 -21.50 4.31 16.22
CA ALA A 11 -21.11 5.23 17.27
C ALA A 11 -19.81 4.82 18.00
N ASP A 12 -19.19 3.71 17.58
CA ASP A 12 -17.93 3.24 18.14
C ASP A 12 -16.78 4.15 17.65
N PRO A 13 -16.04 4.83 18.55
CA PRO A 13 -14.88 5.63 18.19
C PRO A 13 -13.81 4.88 17.41
N ALA A 14 -13.71 3.56 17.59
CA ALA A 14 -12.78 2.73 16.81
C ALA A 14 -13.15 2.61 15.32
N ASN A 15 -14.40 2.94 14.98
CA ASN A 15 -14.89 3.01 13.60
C ASN A 15 -14.93 4.44 13.06
N GLU A 16 -14.53 5.44 13.84
CA GLU A 16 -14.32 6.79 13.32
C GLU A 16 -13.19 6.73 12.27
N PRO A 17 -13.36 7.37 11.10
CA PRO A 17 -12.28 7.44 10.13
C PRO A 17 -11.10 8.13 10.81
N LEU A 18 -9.91 7.55 10.65
CA LEU A 18 -8.68 8.25 11.00
C LEU A 18 -8.70 9.61 10.31
N ASP A 19 -8.19 10.64 10.99
CA ASP A 19 -8.05 11.98 10.41
C ASP A 19 -7.51 11.86 8.98
N ALA A 20 -8.07 12.68 8.08
CA ALA A 20 -7.63 12.69 6.70
C ALA A 20 -6.10 12.77 6.69
N PRO A 21 -5.42 11.90 5.90
CA PRO A 21 -3.98 11.98 5.83
C PRO A 21 -3.61 13.42 5.47
N GLU A 22 -2.63 13.97 6.17
CA GLU A 22 -2.05 15.26 5.81
C GLU A 22 -1.80 15.28 4.30
N GLU A 23 -2.12 16.39 3.64
CA GLU A 23 -1.97 16.53 2.18
C GLU A 23 -0.48 16.39 1.82
N GLN A 24 -0.04 15.15 1.63
CA GLN A 24 1.32 14.88 1.18
C GLN A 24 1.45 15.43 -0.24
N PRO A 25 2.53 16.15 -0.53
CA PRO A 25 2.75 16.68 -1.87
C PRO A 25 2.79 15.50 -2.85
N ARG A 26 2.02 15.61 -3.94
CA ARG A 26 2.09 14.61 -5.02
C ARG A 26 3.54 14.55 -5.52
N PRO A 27 4.09 13.35 -5.74
CA PRO A 27 5.42 13.21 -6.31
C PRO A 27 5.48 13.90 -7.67
N LEU A 28 6.65 14.43 -8.02
CA LEU A 28 6.85 15.10 -9.29
C LEU A 28 6.73 14.07 -10.43
N PRO A 29 6.08 14.44 -11.56
CA PRO A 29 6.01 13.55 -12.72
C PRO A 29 7.42 13.20 -13.20
N GLY A 30 7.69 11.90 -13.36
CA GLY A 30 9.00 11.39 -13.79
C GLY A 30 10.02 11.18 -12.68
N THR A 31 9.70 11.49 -11.42
CA THR A 31 10.49 11.01 -10.28
C THR A 31 10.02 9.60 -9.92
N PRO A 32 10.91 8.57 -9.96
CA PRO A 32 10.55 7.27 -9.43
C PRO A 32 10.26 7.41 -7.92
N PRO A 33 9.32 6.64 -7.38
CA PRO A 33 9.17 6.57 -5.93
C PRO A 33 10.50 6.14 -5.31
N GLU A 34 10.86 6.73 -4.18
CA GLU A 34 11.98 6.22 -3.39
C GLU A 34 11.57 4.84 -2.86
N THR A 35 12.08 3.79 -3.47
CA THR A 35 11.83 2.41 -3.04
C THR A 35 12.94 1.99 -2.09
N ASP A 36 12.57 1.50 -0.91
CA ASP A 36 13.52 0.91 0.03
C ASP A 36 14.20 -0.32 -0.64
N PRO A 37 15.55 -0.37 -0.75
CA PRO A 37 16.24 -1.49 -1.38
C PRO A 37 16.12 -2.81 -0.60
N LEU A 38 15.67 -2.75 0.66
CA LEU A 38 15.35 -3.91 1.50
C LEU A 38 13.85 -4.23 1.48
N ALA A 39 13.02 -3.48 0.73
CA ALA A 39 11.62 -3.83 0.58
C ALA A 39 11.48 -5.21 -0.08
N PRO A 40 10.54 -6.05 0.40
CA PRO A 40 10.22 -7.30 -0.26
C PRO A 40 9.83 -7.03 -1.72
N GLY A 41 10.52 -7.64 -2.68
CA GLY A 41 10.29 -7.43 -4.12
C GLY A 41 11.21 -6.39 -4.78
N SER A 42 12.09 -5.71 -4.04
CA SER A 42 13.11 -4.81 -4.61
C SER A 42 14.39 -5.52 -5.05
N SER A 43 14.40 -6.86 -5.05
CA SER A 43 15.52 -7.65 -5.54
C SER A 43 15.67 -7.50 -7.05
N PRO A 44 16.88 -7.23 -7.58
CA PRO A 44 17.12 -7.09 -9.02
C PRO A 44 16.73 -8.36 -9.82
N GLU A 45 16.77 -9.54 -9.19
CA GLU A 45 16.31 -10.80 -9.79
C GLU A 45 14.82 -10.83 -10.19
N ASP A 46 13.97 -9.93 -9.67
CA ASP A 46 12.53 -9.89 -9.98
C ASP A 46 12.28 -9.34 -11.41
N GLU A 47 13.09 -8.37 -11.86
CA GLU A 47 12.98 -7.76 -13.19
C GLU A 47 13.34 -8.76 -14.31
N ASP A 48 14.32 -9.62 -14.08
CA ASP A 48 14.75 -10.66 -15.03
C ASP A 48 13.70 -11.76 -15.25
N ALA A 49 12.84 -12.01 -14.25
CA ALA A 49 11.78 -13.02 -14.33
C ALA A 49 10.61 -12.57 -15.23
N LEU A 50 10.33 -11.26 -15.26
CA LEU A 50 9.21 -10.69 -16.02
C LEU A 50 9.54 -10.55 -17.53
N GLY A 51 10.79 -10.28 -17.89
CA GLY A 51 11.23 -10.12 -19.29
C GLY A 51 11.32 -11.43 -20.11
N ARG A 52 11.35 -12.59 -19.45
CA ARG A 52 11.52 -13.90 -20.12
C ARG A 52 10.20 -14.59 -20.49
N SER A 53 9.07 -14.09 -20.00
CA SER A 53 7.76 -14.70 -20.20
C SER A 53 6.99 -14.17 -21.42
N GLN A 54 7.41 -13.06 -22.03
CA GLN A 54 6.71 -12.43 -23.16
C GLN A 54 7.21 -12.87 -24.55
N ASN A 55 8.16 -13.79 -24.62
CA ASN A 55 8.72 -14.31 -25.87
C ASN A 55 8.44 -15.81 -26.01
N LYS A 56 7.15 -16.20 -26.03
CA LYS A 56 6.72 -17.51 -26.56
C LYS A 56 5.35 -17.42 -27.25
N SER A 57 5.40 -17.82 -28.53
CA SER A 57 4.34 -18.20 -29.49
C SER A 57 3.68 -17.12 -30.33
#